data_AF-W1Y3Z3-F1
#
_entry.id   AF-W1Y3Z3-F1
#
_cell.length_a   1.000
_cell.length_b   1.000
_cell.length_c   1.000
_cell.angle_alpha   90.00
_cell.angle_beta   90.00
_cell.angle_gamma   90.00
#
_symmetry.space_group_name_H-M   'P 1'
#
loop_
_entity.id
_entity.type
_entity.pdbx_description
1 polymer ?
#
loop_
_entity_poly.entity_id
_entity_poly.type
_entity_poly.pdbx_seq_one_letter_code
_entity_poly.pdbx_strand_id
1 'polypeptide(L)'
;SGFSHGTNVWLDNAQDLIKNGTCKLNEAISTRDDVMNFLIHRGMDRKHSFFVMENVRKGKGIEKRNKQGQATTEFEAEMRENNIPEW
;
A
#
# COMPACT_ATOMS: atom_id res chain seq x y z
N SER A 1 6.76 15.14 5.31
CA SER A 1 8.13 14.56 5.35
C SER A 1 8.21 13.16 4.76
N GLY A 2 7.09 12.46 4.53
CA GLY A 2 7.05 11.09 4.00
C GLY A 2 7.60 10.91 2.58
N PHE A 3 7.18 11.73 1.62
CA PHE A 3 7.66 11.66 0.23
C PHE A 3 9.17 11.90 0.03
N SER A 4 9.84 12.49 1.03
CA SER A 4 11.25 12.85 0.94
C SER A 4 12.20 11.76 1.46
N HIS A 5 11.67 10.67 2.04
CA HIS A 5 12.47 9.58 2.63
C HIS A 5 11.92 8.22 2.16
N GLY A 6 12.65 7.58 1.24
CA GLY A 6 12.35 6.23 0.75
C GLY A 6 12.53 6.11 -0.76
N THR A 7 13.22 5.06 -1.19
CA THR A 7 13.38 4.71 -2.60
C THR A 7 12.02 4.33 -3.19
N ASN A 8 11.67 4.87 -4.37
CA ASN A 8 10.41 4.62 -5.09
C ASN A 8 9.13 5.05 -4.33
N VAL A 9 9.22 6.00 -3.40
CA VAL A 9 8.05 6.59 -2.73
C VAL A 9 7.50 7.77 -3.54
N TRP A 10 8.37 8.64 -4.04
CA TRP A 10 7.97 9.83 -4.81
C TRP A 10 8.26 9.69 -6.31
N LEU A 11 9.54 9.55 -6.67
CA LEU A 11 9.95 9.27 -8.05
C LEU A 11 9.53 7.84 -8.44
N ASP A 12 9.08 7.66 -9.68
CA ASP A 12 8.58 6.40 -10.25
C ASP A 12 7.37 5.79 -9.49
N ASN A 13 6.62 6.61 -8.75
CA ASN A 13 5.44 6.20 -7.99
C ASN A 13 4.44 7.36 -7.79
N ALA A 14 4.40 7.97 -6.60
CA ALA A 14 3.39 8.98 -6.24
C ALA A 14 3.39 10.19 -7.17
N GLN A 15 4.57 10.62 -7.66
CA GLN A 15 4.64 11.75 -8.59
C GLN A 15 3.89 11.46 -9.91
N ASP A 16 4.00 10.24 -10.43
CA ASP A 16 3.38 9.88 -11.70
C ASP A 16 1.87 9.66 -11.54
N LEU A 17 1.45 9.05 -10.42
CA LEU A 17 0.03 8.92 -10.08
C LEU A 17 -0.66 10.28 -9.97
N ILE A 18 0.01 11.27 -9.37
CA ILE A 18 -0.52 12.63 -9.24
C ILE A 18 -0.51 13.35 -10.60
N LYS A 19 0.58 13.26 -11.37
CA LYS A 19 0.69 13.92 -12.69
C LYS A 19 -0.31 13.36 -13.70
N ASN A 20 -0.57 12.06 -13.65
CA ASN A 20 -1.54 11.40 -14.53
C ASN A 20 -2.99 11.65 -14.10
N GLY A 21 -3.22 12.33 -12.98
CA GLY A 21 -4.56 12.60 -12.45
C GLY A 21 -5.24 11.38 -11.83
N THR A 22 -4.49 10.31 -11.56
CA THR A 22 -5.00 9.08 -10.93
C THR A 22 -5.38 9.31 -9.48
N CYS A 23 -4.60 10.12 -8.75
CA CYS A 23 -4.90 10.50 -7.37
C CYS A 23 -4.51 11.95 -7.08
N LYS A 24 -5.12 12.55 -6.06
CA LYS A 24 -4.72 13.87 -5.55
C LYS A 24 -3.53 13.76 -4.62
N LEU A 25 -2.81 14.87 -4.43
CA LEU A 25 -1.66 14.93 -3.52
C LEU A 25 -1.99 14.49 -2.08
N ASN A 26 -3.22 14.75 -1.61
CA ASN A 26 -3.69 14.34 -0.29
C ASN A 26 -4.18 12.88 -0.21
N GLU A 27 -4.31 12.20 -1.35
CA GLU A 27 -4.68 10.79 -1.45
C GLU A 27 -3.45 9.90 -1.68
N ALA A 28 -2.35 10.50 -2.13
CA ALA A 28 -1.09 9.80 -2.30
C ALA A 28 -0.53 9.34 -0.96
N ILE A 29 -0.25 8.03 -0.86
CA ILE A 29 0.29 7.39 0.33
C ILE A 29 1.72 7.89 0.55
N SER A 30 1.94 8.59 1.66
CA SER A 30 3.23 9.19 1.99
C SER A 30 3.87 8.58 3.23
N THR A 31 3.07 7.90 4.05
CA THR A 31 3.49 7.26 5.28
C THR A 31 2.91 5.87 5.42
N ARG A 32 3.49 5.09 6.32
CA ARG A 32 2.95 3.78 6.70
C ARG A 32 1.54 3.89 7.29
N ASP A 33 1.27 4.95 8.05
CA ASP A 33 -0.02 5.15 8.70
C ASP A 33 -1.10 5.47 7.66
N ASP A 34 -0.74 6.13 6.55
CA ASP A 34 -1.63 6.35 5.40
C ASP A 34 -2.08 5.03 4.78
N VAL A 35 -1.18 4.04 4.60
CA VAL A 35 -1.55 2.69 4.09
C VAL A 35 -2.60 2.07 4.99
N MET A 36 -2.31 1.99 6.29
CA MET A 36 -3.19 1.33 7.24
C MET A 36 -4.54 2.04 7.32
N ASN A 37 -4.54 3.36 7.41
CA ASN A 37 -5.78 4.15 7.45
C ASN A 37 -6.57 3.97 6.16
N PHE A 38 -5.93 4.06 4.99
CA PHE A 38 -6.60 3.88 3.70
C PHE A 38 -7.32 2.52 3.60
N LEU A 39 -6.65 1.44 3.99
CA LEU A 39 -7.22 0.09 3.98
C LEU A 39 -8.41 -0.04 4.94
N ILE A 40 -8.28 0.47 6.17
CA ILE A 40 -9.36 0.44 7.17
C ILE A 40 -10.58 1.25 6.72
N HIS A 41 -10.36 2.43 6.13
CA HIS A 41 -11.46 3.26 5.62
C HIS A 41 -12.19 2.59 4.44
N ARG A 42 -11.53 1.68 3.73
CA ARG A 42 -12.11 0.88 2.64
C ARG A 42 -12.81 -0.41 3.10
N GLY A 43 -12.75 -0.73 4.40
CA GLY A 43 -13.44 -1.88 4.96
C GLY A 43 -12.56 -3.10 5.24
N MET A 44 -11.27 -3.04 4.94
CA MET A 44 -10.33 -4.12 5.26
C MET A 44 -10.16 -4.29 6.77
N ASP A 45 -9.94 -5.52 7.23
CA ASP A 45 -9.73 -5.78 8.65
C ASP A 45 -8.49 -5.04 9.19
N ARG A 46 -8.58 -4.52 10.42
CA ARG A 46 -7.50 -3.75 11.06
C ARG A 46 -6.20 -4.55 11.20
N LYS A 47 -6.30 -5.83 11.53
CA LYS A 47 -5.15 -6.73 11.70
C LYS A 47 -4.48 -6.99 10.36
N HIS A 48 -5.26 -7.22 9.30
CA HIS A 48 -4.73 -7.41 7.95
C HIS A 48 -4.10 -6.12 7.41
N SER A 49 -4.78 -4.98 7.59
CA SER A 49 -4.24 -3.65 7.26
C SER A 49 -2.90 -3.37 7.93
N PHE A 50 -2.74 -3.75 9.20
CA PHE A 50 -1.48 -3.63 9.93
C PHE A 50 -0.37 -4.49 9.29
N PHE A 51 -0.66 -5.73 8.92
CA PHE A 51 0.33 -6.60 8.28
C PHE A 51 0.73 -6.13 6.89
N VAL A 52 -0.22 -5.67 6.08
CA VAL A 52 0.05 -5.07 4.76
C VAL A 52 0.95 -3.85 4.90
N MET A 53 0.60 -2.94 5.82
CA MET A 53 1.40 -1.75 6.13
C MET A 53 2.84 -2.10 6.54
N GLU A 54 3.03 -3.09 7.42
CA GLU A 54 4.35 -3.53 7.84
C GLU A 54 5.14 -4.23 6.73
N ASN A 55 4.48 -4.96 5.82
CA ASN A 55 5.13 -5.60 4.68
C ASN A 55 5.61 -4.55 3.67
N VAL A 56 4.76 -3.58 3.33
CA VAL A 56 5.09 -2.46 2.42
C VAL A 56 6.26 -1.65 3.00
N ARG A 57 6.21 -1.29 4.29
CA ARG A 57 7.32 -0.56 4.97
C ARG A 57 8.65 -1.31 4.90
N LYS A 58 8.63 -2.64 4.89
CA LYS A 58 9.82 -3.50 4.81
C LYS A 58 10.22 -3.85 3.37
N GLY A 59 9.54 -3.29 2.36
CA GLY A 59 9.79 -3.60 0.95
C GLY A 59 9.47 -5.05 0.57
N LYS A 60 8.55 -5.70 1.29
CA LYS A 60 8.13 -7.10 1.05
C LYS A 60 6.93 -7.23 0.10
N GLY A 61 6.35 -6.10 -0.31
CA GLY A 61 5.11 -6.05 -1.08
C GLY A 61 3.87 -6.12 -0.18
N ILE A 62 2.73 -6.50 -0.75
CA ILE A 62 1.46 -6.65 -0.05
C ILE A 62 1.44 -7.99 0.68
N GLU A 63 1.66 -9.08 -0.07
CA GLU A 63 1.62 -10.44 0.47
C GLU A 63 2.85 -10.81 1.31
N LYS A 64 2.61 -11.58 2.37
CA LYS A 64 3.68 -12.27 3.08
C LYS A 64 4.15 -13.45 2.24
N ARG A 65 5.43 -13.45 1.87
CA ARG A 65 6.04 -14.55 1.11
C ARG A 65 6.90 -15.45 2.00
N ASN A 66 6.93 -16.75 1.70
CA ASN A 66 7.83 -17.71 2.33
C ASN A 66 9.25 -17.62 1.73
N LYS A 67 10.19 -18.47 2.18
CA LYS A 67 11.57 -18.50 1.66
C LYS A 67 11.65 -18.88 0.18
N GLN A 68 10.62 -19.55 -0.35
CA GLN A 68 10.47 -19.90 -1.76
C GLN A 68 9.79 -18.81 -2.59
N GLY A 69 9.46 -17.65 -2.00
CA GLY A 69 8.82 -16.53 -2.69
C GLY A 69 7.31 -16.71 -2.92
N GLN A 70 6.69 -17.76 -2.38
CA GLN A 70 5.26 -18.03 -2.54
C GLN A 70 4.46 -17.21 -1.51
N ALA A 71 3.35 -16.61 -1.96
CA ALA A 71 2.43 -15.91 -1.07
C ALA A 71 1.82 -16.90 -0.06
N THR A 72 1.75 -16.48 1.20
CA THR A 72 1.19 -17.23 2.33
C THR A 72 -0.03 -16.53 2.93
N THR A 73 -0.41 -15.40 2.35
CA THR A 73 -1.54 -14.56 2.70
C THR A 73 -2.31 -14.25 1.41
N GLU A 74 -3.54 -13.76 1.56
CA GLU A 74 -4.42 -13.40 0.44
C GLU A 74 -4.89 -11.94 0.60
N PHE A 75 -3.99 -11.06 1.04
CA PHE A 75 -4.32 -9.66 1.26
C PHE A 75 -4.72 -8.94 -0.03
N GLU A 76 -4.13 -9.26 -1.18
CA GLU A 76 -4.53 -8.67 -2.46
C GLU A 76 -5.97 -9.05 -2.85
N ALA A 77 -6.40 -10.28 -2.52
CA ALA A 77 -7.78 -10.70 -2.76
C ALA A 77 -8.76 -9.91 -1.88
N GLU A 78 -8.45 -9.78 -0.59
CA GLU A 78 -9.24 -8.95 0.33
C GLU A 78 -9.24 -7.47 -0.09
N MET A 79 -8.13 -6.94 -0.62
CA MET A 79 -8.09 -5.57 -1.15
C MET A 79 -9.07 -5.39 -2.31
N ARG A 80 -9.11 -6.35 -3.25
CA ARG A 80 -10.06 -6.35 -4.38
C ARG A 80 -11.51 -6.44 -3.90
N GLU A 81 -11.80 -7.29 -2.94
CA GLU A 81 -13.13 -7.42 -2.33
C GLU A 81 -13.59 -6.10 -1.68
N ASN A 82 -12.66 -5.35 -1.08
CA ASN A 82 -12.91 -4.04 -0.50
C ASN A 82 -12.87 -2.87 -1.52
N ASN A 83 -12.88 -3.18 -2.83
CA ASN A 83 -12.86 -2.19 -3.92
C ASN A 83 -11.67 -1.22 -3.83
N ILE A 84 -10.52 -1.72 -3.37
CA ILE A 84 -9.27 -0.97 -3.41
C ILE A 84 -8.75 -0.96 -4.86
N PRO A 85 -8.39 0.21 -5.42
CA PRO A 85 -7.83 0.29 -6.76
C PRO A 85 -6.52 -0.50 -6.91
N GLU A 86 -6.21 -0.93 -8.15
CA GLU A 86 -4.98 -1.66 -8.48
C GLU A 86 -3.74 -0.75 -8.63
N TRP A 87 -3.93 0.57 -8.68
CA TRP A 87 -2.84 1.55 -8.76
C TRP A 87 -2.29 1.87 -7.37
#